data_AF-A0A9Q1EK75-F1
#
_entry.id   AF-A0A9Q1EK75-F1
#
_cell.length_a   1.000
_cell.length_b   1.000
_cell.length_c   1.000
_cell.angle_alpha   90.00
_cell.angle_beta   90.00
_cell.angle_gamma   90.00
#
_symmetry.space_group_name_H-M   'P 1'
#
loop_
_entity.id
_entity.type
_entity.pdbx_description
1 polymer ?
#
loop_
_entity_poly.entity_id
_entity_poly.type
_entity_poly.pdbx_seq_one_letter_code
_entity_poly.pdbx_strand_id
1 'polypeptide(L)'
;MDPPQEVIVPEHAGNPENPSRKSCAVTPDLKNINEKEYGDFLYYYKSTSLPPVRKSSEEETWKDPCEIEISILIWHKQGHSEAAPSYSNGFFYHDIMNGNGNGEIYLNGVRLHVETTEAPVFAVRGSNATLPCHYRYEPKLSAPRRTRVKWSWLPAVGGHETDVLVAAGVRHRSFGDFKGRVRLLQNSPGDVSLVITDLQLNDTGRYRCEVIDGLEDESANVDLELRGVVFPYQPPRGRYHLNFQAAQWACEEQDSALATFEQLFSAWEDGLDWCNAGWLADGTVQYPITLPRTPCGGHGVAPGVRSYGSRHRHLHLYDAFCFSSSLRGSVYFLQQREKLNFTEAVQACKDDGAQIARVGQLYAAWRLTGLDRCDAGWLADGSLRYPINSPRPNCGPKEPGVRSFGFPAQQQKHDVYCYGPR
;
A
#
# COMPACT_ATOMS: atom_id res chain seq x y z
N MET A 1 45.27 12.95 11.35
CA MET A 1 45.31 14.42 11.20
C MET A 1 44.15 14.93 12.02
N ASP A 2 44.48 15.27 13.26
CA ASP A 2 43.58 15.79 14.27
C ASP A 2 43.05 17.18 13.90
N PRO A 3 41.85 17.57 14.39
CA PRO A 3 41.36 18.93 14.31
C PRO A 3 42.05 19.82 15.35
N PRO A 4 42.15 21.14 15.14
CA PRO A 4 42.62 22.03 16.19
C PRO A 4 41.50 22.31 17.21
N GLN A 5 41.74 21.90 18.46
CA GLN A 5 41.30 22.64 19.66
C GLN A 5 42.12 23.96 19.73
N GLU A 6 41.82 25.04 20.43
CA GLU A 6 41.15 25.27 21.71
C GLU A 6 41.14 26.81 21.88
N VAL A 7 40.13 27.44 22.51
CA VAL A 7 40.37 28.51 23.53
C VAL A 7 39.16 28.55 24.47
N ILE A 8 39.38 28.11 25.70
CA ILE A 8 38.62 28.47 26.91
C ILE A 8 39.58 29.30 27.77
N VAL A 9 39.13 30.41 28.40
CA VAL A 9 39.09 30.77 29.85
C VAL A 9 38.79 32.30 29.99
N PRO A 10 38.40 32.89 31.16
CA PRO A 10 37.63 32.45 32.34
C PRO A 10 36.42 33.36 32.70
N GLU A 11 35.64 32.89 33.68
CA GLU A 11 34.56 33.56 34.44
C GLU A 11 34.92 34.90 35.08
N HIS A 12 33.90 35.76 35.29
CA HIS A 12 33.75 36.53 36.55
C HIS A 12 32.27 36.72 36.93
N ALA A 13 31.99 36.50 38.21
CA ALA A 13 30.69 36.48 38.85
C ALA A 13 30.13 37.88 39.17
N GLY A 14 28.79 38.01 39.18
CA GLY A 14 28.07 39.16 39.74
C GLY A 14 26.56 39.03 39.56
N ASN A 15 25.86 38.74 40.66
CA ASN A 15 24.40 38.81 40.86
C ASN A 15 24.21 39.60 42.18
N PRO A 16 23.03 40.14 42.59
CA PRO A 16 21.73 40.37 41.92
C PRO A 16 21.19 41.82 42.07
N GLU A 17 20.13 42.20 41.34
CA GLU A 17 18.94 42.94 41.84
C GLU A 17 17.93 43.23 40.69
N ASN A 18 16.65 43.35 41.06
CA ASN A 18 15.42 42.94 40.33
C ASN A 18 14.66 44.14 39.67
N PRO A 19 13.39 44.01 39.22
CA PRO A 19 12.85 43.60 37.92
C PRO A 19 12.19 44.75 37.10
N SER A 20 11.62 44.39 35.94
CA SER A 20 10.41 44.93 35.27
C SER A 20 10.57 45.70 33.93
N ARG A 21 10.35 44.97 32.82
CA ARG A 21 9.41 45.27 31.71
C ARG A 21 9.76 44.44 30.47
N LYS A 22 8.90 43.47 30.12
CA LYS A 22 8.88 42.81 28.81
C LYS A 22 7.91 43.57 27.90
N SER A 23 8.35 43.87 26.68
CA SER A 23 7.52 44.31 25.56
C SER A 23 7.78 43.36 24.40
N CYS A 24 6.74 42.67 23.93
CA CYS A 24 6.70 41.99 22.64
C CYS A 24 5.69 42.76 21.78
N ALA A 25 6.18 43.45 20.75
CA ALA A 25 5.36 44.06 19.72
C ALA A 25 5.85 43.54 18.37
N VAL A 26 4.94 42.91 17.61
CA VAL A 26 5.13 42.57 16.20
C VAL A 26 4.18 43.48 15.41
N THR A 27 4.73 44.32 14.55
CA THR A 27 4.01 45.05 13.50
C THR A 27 4.55 44.61 12.14
N PRO A 28 3.71 44.39 11.12
CA PRO A 28 4.13 43.97 9.79
C PRO A 28 4.36 45.19 8.88
N ASP A 29 5.37 45.14 8.02
CA ASP A 29 5.51 46.06 6.89
C ASP A 29 5.80 45.25 5.62
N LEU A 30 4.88 45.32 4.67
CA LEU A 30 4.99 44.79 3.31
C LEU A 30 5.14 45.98 2.36
N LYS A 31 6.24 46.06 1.60
CA LYS A 31 6.27 46.72 0.28
C LYS A 31 7.49 46.32 -0.55
N ASN A 32 7.17 45.90 -1.79
CA ASN A 32 7.96 45.89 -3.04
C ASN A 32 9.14 44.93 -3.19
N ILE A 33 8.94 43.80 -3.90
CA ILE A 33 9.73 43.38 -5.08
C ILE A 33 8.81 42.64 -6.08
N ASN A 34 8.97 42.96 -7.38
CA ASN A 34 8.17 42.55 -8.55
C ASN A 34 8.32 41.08 -9.02
N GLU A 35 7.20 40.61 -9.57
CA GLU A 35 6.87 39.55 -10.55
C GLU A 35 7.98 38.75 -11.28
N LYS A 36 7.85 37.40 -11.23
CA LYS A 36 7.57 36.56 -12.41
C LYS A 36 7.10 35.12 -12.04
N GLU A 37 5.90 34.80 -12.52
CA GLU A 37 5.25 33.50 -12.83
C GLU A 37 5.60 32.22 -12.03
N TYR A 38 4.62 31.68 -11.29
CA TYR A 38 4.08 30.31 -11.46
C TYR A 38 2.71 30.21 -10.76
N GLY A 39 1.79 29.44 -11.37
CA GLY A 39 0.35 29.46 -11.12
C GLY A 39 -0.15 29.01 -9.73
N ASP A 40 -1.26 29.66 -9.38
CA ASP A 40 -2.38 29.33 -8.50
C ASP A 40 -2.34 28.06 -7.64
N PHE A 41 -2.25 28.26 -6.32
CA PHE A 41 -3.04 27.51 -5.33
C PHE A 41 -3.62 28.48 -4.30
N LEU A 42 -4.93 28.73 -4.40
CA LEU A 42 -5.72 29.48 -3.42
C LEU A 42 -6.01 28.59 -2.19
N TYR A 43 -5.52 29.00 -1.02
CA TYR A 43 -6.03 28.48 0.26
C TYR A 43 -7.26 29.29 0.67
N TYR A 44 -8.44 28.68 0.66
CA TYR A 44 -9.65 29.26 1.26
C TYR A 44 -9.64 29.05 2.78
N TYR A 45 -9.54 30.12 3.57
CA TYR A 45 -9.98 30.12 4.97
C TYR A 45 -11.44 30.59 5.03
N LYS A 46 -12.36 29.68 5.40
CA LYS A 46 -13.76 30.03 5.69
C LYS A 46 -13.87 30.38 7.17
N SER A 47 -13.82 31.67 7.48
CA SER A 47 -14.24 32.23 8.76
C SER A 47 -15.76 32.24 8.81
N THR A 48 -16.37 31.43 9.68
CA THR A 48 -17.80 31.56 10.04
C THR A 48 -17.91 32.12 11.44
N SER A 49 -18.33 33.39 11.50
CA SER A 49 -18.82 34.09 12.68
C SER A 49 -20.09 33.43 13.24
N LEU A 50 -20.10 33.10 14.53
CA LEU A 50 -21.30 32.77 15.31
C LEU A 50 -21.73 33.98 16.16
N PRO A 51 -23.05 34.17 16.43
CA PRO A 51 -23.58 35.31 17.18
C PRO A 51 -23.38 35.15 18.71
N PRO A 52 -23.53 36.25 19.49
CA PRO A 52 -23.10 36.27 20.89
C PRO A 52 -24.14 35.63 21.83
N VAL A 53 -23.68 34.81 22.77
CA VAL A 53 -24.47 34.35 23.92
C VAL A 53 -24.01 35.07 25.18
N ARG A 54 -24.99 35.47 26.00
CA ARG A 54 -24.90 36.33 27.19
C ARG A 54 -23.98 35.79 28.30
N LYS A 55 -23.37 36.75 29.01
CA LYS A 55 -22.59 36.59 30.25
C LYS A 55 -23.41 36.11 31.45
N SER A 56 -22.81 35.25 32.26
CA SER A 56 -22.90 35.16 33.73
C SER A 56 -21.64 34.40 34.18
N SER A 57 -20.62 35.06 34.75
CA SER A 57 -20.42 35.41 36.16
C SER A 57 -19.27 34.59 36.75
N GLU A 58 -18.20 35.31 37.06
CA GLU A 58 -17.22 35.07 38.15
C GLU A 58 -16.05 34.06 37.99
N GLU A 59 -14.88 34.60 38.34
CA GLU A 59 -13.58 34.00 38.71
C GLU A 59 -12.59 33.54 37.62
N GLU A 60 -11.89 34.52 37.03
CA GLU A 60 -10.61 34.33 36.33
C GLU A 60 -9.43 34.45 37.31
N THR A 61 -8.75 33.32 37.56
CA THR A 61 -7.36 33.31 38.01
C THR A 61 -6.44 33.30 36.79
N TRP A 62 -5.57 34.31 36.70
CA TRP A 62 -4.60 34.46 35.63
C TRP A 62 -3.47 33.42 35.75
N LYS A 63 -3.35 32.51 34.78
CA LYS A 63 -2.09 31.85 34.41
C LYS A 63 -1.82 32.13 32.94
N ASP A 64 -0.67 32.76 32.66
CA ASP A 64 -0.19 33.01 31.31
C ASP A 64 0.16 31.71 30.57
N PRO A 65 0.03 31.68 29.23
CA PRO A 65 0.08 30.48 28.40
C PRO A 65 1.49 30.26 27.85
N CYS A 66 2.19 29.23 28.34
CA CYS A 66 3.37 28.68 27.68
C CYS A 66 3.61 27.23 28.14
N GLU A 67 2.60 26.38 28.02
CA GLU A 67 2.75 24.93 28.07
C GLU A 67 1.86 24.33 26.97
N ILE A 68 2.48 23.79 25.92
CA ILE A 68 1.82 22.87 24.99
C ILE A 68 2.06 21.47 25.56
N GLU A 69 1.12 21.01 26.38
CA GLU A 69 0.97 19.58 26.68
C GLU A 69 0.13 18.95 25.56
N ILE A 70 0.71 18.00 24.83
CA ILE A 70 -0.06 17.10 23.95
C ILE A 70 -0.48 15.90 24.80
N SER A 71 -1.66 16.03 25.40
CA SER A 71 -2.35 14.94 26.10
C SER A 71 -3.46 14.40 25.19
N ILE A 72 -3.23 13.21 24.63
CA ILE A 72 -4.22 12.44 23.87
C ILE A 72 -5.17 11.79 24.87
N LEU A 73 -6.42 12.25 24.91
CA LEU A 73 -7.53 11.54 25.53
C LEU A 73 -8.56 11.17 24.46
N ILE A 74 -8.69 9.87 24.29
CA ILE A 74 -9.67 9.14 23.49
C ILE A 74 -11.08 9.51 23.96
N TRP A 75 -11.88 10.06 23.06
CA TRP A 75 -13.34 10.06 23.18
C TRP A 75 -13.93 9.18 22.08
N HIS A 76 -14.54 8.07 22.50
CA HIS A 76 -15.54 7.35 21.73
C HIS A 76 -16.63 8.35 21.32
N LYS A 77 -16.74 8.63 20.01
CA LYS A 77 -17.95 9.18 19.41
C LYS A 77 -18.47 8.17 18.40
N GLN A 78 -19.61 7.56 18.73
CA GLN A 78 -20.59 7.19 17.72
C GLN A 78 -20.88 8.45 16.91
N GLY A 79 -20.48 8.44 15.63
CA GLY A 79 -20.69 9.51 14.69
C GLY A 79 -20.70 8.91 13.30
N HIS A 80 -21.90 8.74 12.77
CA HIS A 80 -22.15 8.41 11.37
C HIS A 80 -21.33 9.34 10.48
N SER A 81 -20.49 8.76 9.62
CA SER A 81 -19.80 9.48 8.56
C SER A 81 -20.83 9.79 7.46
N GLU A 82 -21.33 11.02 7.45
CA GLU A 82 -21.94 11.59 6.25
C GLU A 82 -20.87 11.69 5.16
N ALA A 83 -21.07 10.92 4.10
CA ALA A 83 -20.30 11.02 2.87
C ALA A 83 -20.41 12.45 2.32
N ALA A 84 -19.31 12.96 1.77
CA ALA A 84 -19.32 14.20 0.98
C ALA A 84 -20.43 14.11 -0.09
N PRO A 85 -21.25 15.16 -0.29
CA PRO A 85 -22.32 15.09 -1.27
C PRO A 85 -21.69 14.95 -2.65
N SER A 86 -21.93 13.79 -3.28
CA SER A 86 -21.80 13.64 -4.73
C SER A 86 -22.61 14.76 -5.36
N TYR A 87 -21.98 15.63 -6.15
CA TYR A 87 -22.70 16.55 -7.02
C TYR A 87 -23.39 15.70 -8.10
N SER A 88 -24.60 15.24 -7.78
CA SER A 88 -25.51 14.64 -8.74
C SER A 88 -26.11 15.79 -9.55
N ASN A 89 -25.67 15.92 -10.80
CA ASN A 89 -26.39 16.73 -11.77
C ASN A 89 -27.68 15.97 -12.12
N GLY A 90 -28.73 16.16 -11.32
CA GLY A 90 -30.04 15.56 -11.53
C GLY A 90 -30.75 16.12 -12.76
N PHE A 91 -30.31 15.72 -13.95
CA PHE A 91 -31.04 15.93 -15.20
C PHE A 91 -31.74 14.62 -15.60
N PHE A 92 -33.05 14.58 -15.42
CA PHE A 92 -33.92 13.47 -15.81
C PHE A 92 -34.19 13.52 -17.32
N TYR A 93 -33.96 12.42 -18.05
CA TYR A 93 -34.41 12.28 -19.44
C TYR A 93 -35.09 10.93 -19.66
N HIS A 94 -36.27 10.95 -20.30
CA HIS A 94 -37.11 9.80 -20.56
C HIS A 94 -37.20 9.43 -22.05
N ASP A 95 -37.43 8.14 -22.29
CA ASP A 95 -38.06 7.62 -23.52
C ASP A 95 -39.49 8.16 -23.64
N ILE A 96 -39.76 8.94 -24.68
CA ILE A 96 -41.10 9.42 -25.04
C ILE A 96 -41.84 8.26 -25.69
N MET A 97 -42.59 7.48 -24.91
CA MET A 97 -43.56 6.54 -25.48
C MET A 97 -44.88 7.27 -25.76
N ASN A 98 -45.34 7.11 -27.01
CA ASN A 98 -46.55 7.64 -27.64
C ASN A 98 -47.70 8.01 -26.70
N GLY A 99 -48.13 9.26 -26.80
CA GLY A 99 -49.13 9.87 -25.93
C GLY A 99 -50.58 9.51 -26.22
N ASN A 100 -51.42 9.82 -25.23
CA ASN A 100 -52.85 9.97 -25.40
C ASN A 100 -53.28 11.34 -24.85
N GLY A 101 -53.05 12.40 -25.65
CA GLY A 101 -53.83 13.65 -25.66
C GLY A 101 -53.96 14.52 -24.40
N ASN A 102 -53.54 14.05 -23.23
CA ASN A 102 -53.67 14.73 -21.96
C ASN A 102 -52.26 14.85 -21.40
N GLY A 103 -51.71 16.07 -21.38
CA GLY A 103 -50.30 16.36 -21.05
C GLY A 103 -49.87 16.05 -19.62
N GLU A 104 -50.09 14.83 -19.14
CA GLU A 104 -49.42 14.29 -17.97
C GLU A 104 -48.10 13.66 -18.41
N ILE A 105 -47.01 14.42 -18.21
CA ILE A 105 -45.65 13.90 -18.30
C ILE A 105 -45.41 13.09 -17.02
N TYR A 106 -45.44 11.77 -17.10
CA TYR A 106 -45.00 10.91 -16.00
C TYR A 106 -43.47 10.93 -15.94
N LEU A 107 -42.91 11.76 -15.05
CA LEU A 107 -41.51 11.70 -14.64
C LEU A 107 -41.33 10.45 -13.77
N ASN A 108 -41.07 9.30 -14.38
CA ASN A 108 -40.58 8.13 -13.65
C ASN A 108 -39.11 8.40 -13.27
N GLY A 109 -38.88 9.01 -12.10
CA GLY A 109 -37.55 9.18 -11.51
C GLY A 109 -36.92 7.82 -11.19
N VAL A 110 -36.44 7.12 -12.21
CA VAL A 110 -35.71 5.86 -12.11
C VAL A 110 -34.28 6.20 -11.71
N ARG A 111 -33.80 5.57 -10.64
CA ARG A 111 -32.43 5.71 -10.16
C ARG A 111 -31.67 4.41 -10.36
N LEU A 112 -30.51 4.50 -11.03
CA LEU A 112 -29.54 3.42 -11.09
C LEU A 112 -28.78 3.35 -9.75
N HIS A 113 -28.56 2.13 -9.27
CA HIS A 113 -27.73 1.85 -8.10
C HIS A 113 -26.74 0.76 -8.46
N VAL A 114 -25.47 0.96 -8.12
CA VAL A 114 -24.42 -0.04 -8.26
C VAL A 114 -23.96 -0.46 -6.87
N GLU A 115 -24.04 -1.75 -6.59
CA GLU A 115 -23.72 -2.35 -5.30
C GLU A 115 -22.54 -3.30 -5.45
N THR A 116 -21.66 -3.26 -4.46
CA THR A 116 -20.51 -4.15 -4.33
C THR A 116 -20.19 -4.42 -2.87
N THR A 117 -19.13 -5.19 -2.60
CA THR A 117 -18.63 -5.49 -1.25
C THR A 117 -17.72 -4.38 -0.75
N GLU A 118 -17.91 -3.98 0.51
CA GLU A 118 -16.99 -3.06 1.19
C GLU A 118 -15.65 -3.72 1.58
N ALA A 119 -15.66 -5.04 1.81
CA ALA A 119 -14.48 -5.80 2.18
C ALA A 119 -13.63 -6.17 0.95
N PRO A 120 -12.29 -6.18 1.07
CA PRO A 120 -11.40 -6.66 0.01
C PRO A 120 -11.66 -8.13 -0.34
N VAL A 121 -11.56 -8.45 -1.63
CA VAL A 121 -11.60 -9.82 -2.13
C VAL A 121 -10.19 -10.42 -2.02
N PHE A 122 -10.04 -11.40 -1.13
CA PHE A 122 -8.78 -12.12 -0.98
C PHE A 122 -8.70 -13.33 -1.91
N ALA A 123 -7.62 -13.41 -2.67
CA ALA A 123 -7.36 -14.51 -3.57
C ALA A 123 -5.92 -15.03 -3.48
N VAL A 124 -5.66 -16.09 -4.23
CA VAL A 124 -4.38 -16.81 -4.26
C VAL A 124 -3.80 -16.71 -5.66
N ARG A 125 -2.48 -16.55 -5.81
CA ARG A 125 -1.85 -16.44 -7.13
C ARG A 125 -2.15 -17.67 -7.99
N GLY A 126 -2.54 -17.45 -9.24
CA GLY A 126 -2.94 -18.48 -10.19
C GLY A 126 -4.35 -19.04 -10.01
N SER A 127 -5.10 -18.60 -8.99
CA SER A 127 -6.52 -18.90 -8.85
C SER A 127 -7.39 -17.94 -9.67
N ASN A 128 -8.69 -18.16 -9.66
CA ASN A 128 -9.67 -17.23 -10.24
C ASN A 128 -10.27 -16.37 -9.13
N ALA A 129 -10.38 -15.07 -9.33
CA ALA A 129 -11.11 -14.16 -8.45
C ALA A 129 -12.40 -13.68 -9.12
N THR A 130 -13.43 -13.47 -8.30
CA THR A 130 -14.67 -12.82 -8.74
C THR A 130 -14.83 -11.53 -7.95
N LEU A 131 -14.83 -10.40 -8.64
CA LEU A 131 -15.09 -9.08 -8.08
C LEU A 131 -16.59 -8.80 -8.21
N PRO A 132 -17.34 -8.79 -7.09
CA PRO A 132 -18.79 -8.64 -7.13
C PRO A 132 -19.18 -7.25 -7.63
N CYS A 133 -20.11 -7.18 -8.58
CA CYS A 133 -20.76 -5.92 -8.94
C CYS A 133 -22.17 -6.22 -9.44
N HIS A 134 -23.15 -5.65 -8.77
CA HIS A 134 -24.56 -5.85 -9.08
C HIS A 134 -25.25 -4.50 -9.17
N TYR A 135 -26.00 -4.27 -10.25
CA TYR A 135 -26.76 -3.04 -10.41
C TYR A 135 -28.27 -3.29 -10.37
N ARG A 136 -29.01 -2.32 -9.83
CA ARG A 136 -30.47 -2.33 -9.79
C ARG A 136 -31.05 -0.95 -10.07
N TYR A 137 -32.31 -0.94 -10.47
CA TYR A 137 -33.07 0.28 -10.66
C TYR A 137 -34.14 0.44 -9.58
N GLU A 138 -34.33 1.67 -9.12
CA GLU A 138 -35.40 2.04 -8.21
C GLU A 138 -36.24 3.18 -8.82
N PRO A 139 -37.54 2.98 -9.10
CA PRO A 139 -38.29 1.72 -9.01
C PRO A 139 -37.86 0.69 -10.07
N LYS A 140 -38.18 -0.60 -9.84
CA LYS A 140 -37.88 -1.68 -10.78
C LYS A 140 -38.51 -1.38 -12.15
N LEU A 141 -37.70 -1.47 -13.19
CA LEU A 141 -38.13 -1.23 -14.56
C LEU A 141 -39.09 -2.32 -15.05
N SER A 142 -40.07 -1.91 -15.85
CA SER A 142 -41.01 -2.80 -16.55
C SER A 142 -40.38 -3.51 -17.75
N ALA A 143 -39.32 -2.95 -18.33
CA ALA A 143 -38.56 -3.53 -19.42
C ALA A 143 -37.03 -3.33 -19.21
N PRO A 144 -36.19 -4.28 -19.61
CA PRO A 144 -34.74 -4.16 -19.48
C PRO A 144 -34.19 -3.05 -20.40
N ARG A 145 -33.39 -2.15 -19.82
CA ARG A 145 -32.65 -1.12 -20.56
C ARG A 145 -31.29 -1.63 -21.04
N ARG A 146 -30.75 -0.99 -22.08
CA ARG A 146 -29.42 -1.34 -22.63
C ARG A 146 -28.34 -0.61 -21.85
N THR A 147 -27.70 -1.32 -20.93
CA THR A 147 -26.58 -0.80 -20.15
C THR A 147 -25.23 -1.13 -20.80
N ARG A 148 -24.27 -0.24 -20.59
CA ARG A 148 -22.85 -0.46 -20.87
C ARG A 148 -22.12 -0.57 -19.53
N VAL A 149 -21.33 -1.61 -19.37
CA VAL A 149 -20.51 -1.86 -18.19
C VAL A 149 -19.06 -1.61 -18.56
N LYS A 150 -18.34 -0.89 -17.69
CA LYS A 150 -16.90 -0.70 -17.79
C LYS A 150 -16.27 -1.10 -16.47
N TRP A 151 -15.29 -1.98 -16.56
CA TRP A 151 -14.37 -2.31 -15.48
C TRP A 151 -13.02 -1.69 -15.77
N SER A 152 -12.46 -1.05 -14.77
CA SER A 152 -11.15 -0.45 -14.83
C SER A 152 -10.33 -0.72 -13.58
N TRP A 153 -9.01 -0.75 -13.75
CA TRP A 153 -8.03 -0.90 -12.69
C TRP A 153 -7.46 0.47 -12.34
N LEU A 154 -7.49 0.78 -11.05
CA LEU A 154 -7.09 2.06 -10.48
C LEU A 154 -5.75 1.88 -9.75
N PRO A 155 -4.69 2.59 -10.18
CA PRO A 155 -3.44 2.60 -9.43
C PRO A 155 -3.61 3.32 -8.09
N ALA A 156 -2.92 2.85 -7.06
CA ALA A 156 -3.00 3.40 -5.69
C ALA A 156 -2.63 4.88 -5.58
N VAL A 157 -1.82 5.41 -6.52
CA VAL A 157 -1.40 6.82 -6.54
C VAL A 157 -1.54 7.42 -7.93
N GLY A 158 -2.50 8.33 -8.10
CA GLY A 158 -2.52 9.40 -9.12
C GLY A 158 -2.17 9.02 -10.55
N GLY A 159 -2.41 7.77 -10.95
CA GLY A 159 -2.08 7.24 -12.27
C GLY A 159 -3.29 7.15 -13.19
N HIS A 160 -3.03 6.83 -14.45
CA HIS A 160 -4.11 6.62 -15.41
C HIS A 160 -4.89 5.34 -15.08
N GLU A 161 -6.19 5.51 -14.96
CA GLU A 161 -7.15 4.41 -14.96
C GLU A 161 -6.91 3.54 -16.20
N THR A 162 -6.71 2.25 -15.98
CA THR A 162 -6.49 1.28 -17.06
C THR A 162 -7.75 0.50 -17.30
N ASP A 163 -8.27 0.53 -18.53
CA ASP A 163 -9.43 -0.27 -18.90
C ASP A 163 -9.08 -1.76 -18.75
N VAL A 164 -9.97 -2.51 -18.10
CA VAL A 164 -9.86 -3.97 -17.93
C VAL A 164 -10.79 -4.67 -18.89
N LEU A 165 -12.07 -4.32 -18.84
CA LEU A 165 -13.13 -4.90 -19.68
C LEU A 165 -14.25 -3.89 -19.90
N VAL A 166 -14.76 -3.81 -21.13
CA VAL A 166 -15.98 -3.07 -21.47
C VAL A 166 -16.99 -4.03 -22.09
N ALA A 167 -18.23 -4.00 -21.63
CA ALA A 167 -19.32 -4.79 -22.18
C ALA A 167 -20.55 -3.93 -22.51
N ALA A 168 -21.23 -4.26 -23.61
CA ALA A 168 -22.51 -3.67 -24.00
C ALA A 168 -23.39 -4.79 -24.60
N GLY A 169 -24.37 -5.24 -23.82
CA GLY A 169 -25.14 -6.44 -24.12
C GLY A 169 -24.25 -7.68 -24.25
N VAL A 170 -24.34 -8.40 -25.37
CA VAL A 170 -23.54 -9.62 -25.63
C VAL A 170 -22.09 -9.33 -26.07
N ARG A 171 -21.79 -8.09 -26.44
CA ARG A 171 -20.46 -7.71 -26.92
C ARG A 171 -19.61 -7.30 -25.74
N HIS A 172 -18.42 -7.88 -25.63
CA HIS A 172 -17.42 -7.48 -24.64
C HIS A 172 -16.04 -7.34 -25.29
N ARG A 173 -15.20 -6.51 -24.68
CA ARG A 173 -13.83 -6.27 -25.09
C ARG A 173 -12.95 -6.14 -23.85
N SER A 174 -11.89 -6.93 -23.79
CA SER A 174 -10.85 -6.87 -22.76
C SER A 174 -9.61 -6.12 -23.27
N PHE A 175 -8.82 -5.55 -22.37
CA PHE A 175 -7.68 -4.68 -22.69
C PHE A 175 -6.39 -5.11 -21.97
N GLY A 176 -5.24 -4.59 -22.44
CA GLY A 176 -3.93 -4.86 -21.82
C GLY A 176 -3.62 -6.33 -21.56
N ASP A 177 -3.00 -6.58 -20.40
CA ASP A 177 -2.61 -7.91 -19.90
C ASP A 177 -3.81 -8.73 -19.38
N PHE A 178 -5.00 -8.12 -19.33
CA PHE A 178 -6.24 -8.80 -18.95
C PHE A 178 -6.88 -9.56 -20.13
N LYS A 179 -6.41 -9.34 -21.37
CA LYS A 179 -6.96 -9.99 -22.55
C LYS A 179 -6.96 -11.52 -22.42
N GLY A 180 -8.14 -12.11 -22.62
CA GLY A 180 -8.33 -13.56 -22.54
C GLY A 180 -8.41 -14.12 -21.11
N ARG A 181 -8.18 -13.29 -20.08
CA ARG A 181 -8.25 -13.69 -18.67
C ARG A 181 -9.49 -13.17 -17.94
N VAL A 182 -10.20 -12.20 -18.53
CA VAL A 182 -11.33 -11.55 -17.88
C VAL A 182 -12.65 -11.80 -18.59
N ARG A 183 -13.72 -11.96 -17.81
CA ARG A 183 -15.10 -12.10 -18.30
C ARG A 183 -16.10 -11.59 -17.28
N LEU A 184 -17.29 -11.24 -17.72
CA LEU A 184 -18.41 -10.95 -16.82
C LEU A 184 -19.13 -12.23 -16.41
N LEU A 185 -19.58 -12.28 -15.16
CA LEU A 185 -20.66 -13.16 -14.74
C LEU A 185 -22.00 -12.49 -15.05
N GLN A 186 -22.94 -13.30 -15.52
CA GLN A 186 -24.30 -12.89 -15.87
C GLN A 186 -25.28 -13.93 -15.30
N ASN A 187 -25.13 -14.26 -14.02
CA ASN A 187 -25.95 -15.30 -13.38
C ASN A 187 -27.39 -14.85 -13.15
N SER A 188 -27.60 -13.55 -12.93
CA SER A 188 -28.89 -12.92 -12.75
C SER A 188 -28.97 -11.57 -13.49
N PRO A 189 -30.17 -11.07 -13.83
CA PRO A 189 -30.32 -9.71 -14.32
C PRO A 189 -29.68 -8.71 -13.35
N GLY A 190 -28.83 -7.82 -13.84
CA GLY A 190 -28.11 -6.85 -13.00
C GLY A 190 -26.73 -7.32 -12.51
N ASP A 191 -26.41 -8.62 -12.58
CA ASP A 191 -25.09 -9.13 -12.22
C ASP A 191 -24.08 -8.84 -13.34
N VAL A 192 -23.06 -8.07 -12.99
CA VAL A 192 -21.97 -7.62 -13.86
C VAL A 192 -20.62 -7.82 -13.17
N SER A 193 -20.55 -8.84 -12.30
CA SER A 193 -19.35 -9.19 -11.56
C SER A 193 -18.22 -9.60 -12.50
N LEU A 194 -16.99 -9.13 -12.23
CA LEU A 194 -15.82 -9.43 -13.05
C LEU A 194 -15.13 -10.70 -12.55
N VAL A 195 -14.92 -11.67 -13.44
CA VAL A 195 -14.07 -12.83 -13.16
C VAL A 195 -12.72 -12.62 -13.81
N ILE A 196 -11.67 -12.70 -13.02
CA ILE A 196 -10.28 -12.67 -13.47
C ILE A 196 -9.70 -14.08 -13.25
N THR A 197 -9.23 -14.70 -14.33
CA THR A 197 -8.60 -16.03 -14.29
C THR A 197 -7.08 -15.92 -14.29
N ASP A 198 -6.43 -16.92 -13.69
CA ASP A 198 -4.97 -16.99 -13.56
C ASP A 198 -4.37 -15.69 -12.98
N LEU A 199 -4.70 -15.41 -11.72
CA LEU A 199 -4.26 -14.20 -11.04
C LEU A 199 -2.74 -14.07 -10.97
N GLN A 200 -2.26 -12.91 -11.35
CA GLN A 200 -0.87 -12.50 -11.33
C GLN A 200 -0.59 -11.52 -10.17
N LEU A 201 0.68 -11.34 -9.78
CA LEU A 201 1.04 -10.47 -8.65
C LEU A 201 0.61 -9.00 -8.89
N ASN A 202 0.72 -8.54 -10.13
CA ASN A 202 0.34 -7.20 -10.59
C ASN A 202 -1.18 -7.01 -10.76
N ASP A 203 -2.00 -8.07 -10.65
CA ASP A 203 -3.46 -7.93 -10.70
C ASP A 203 -4.02 -7.36 -9.38
N THR A 204 -3.21 -7.30 -8.31
CA THR A 204 -3.58 -6.69 -7.03
C THR A 204 -3.90 -5.21 -7.22
N GLY A 205 -4.96 -4.72 -6.56
CA GLY A 205 -5.29 -3.31 -6.55
C GLY A 205 -6.78 -3.04 -6.55
N ARG A 206 -7.14 -1.78 -6.78
CA ARG A 206 -8.52 -1.31 -6.76
C ARG A 206 -9.13 -1.39 -8.15
N TYR A 207 -10.32 -1.95 -8.24
CA TYR A 207 -11.08 -2.06 -9.46
C TYR A 207 -12.36 -1.23 -9.37
N ARG A 208 -12.69 -0.48 -10.42
CA ARG A 208 -13.94 0.27 -10.52
C ARG A 208 -14.89 -0.44 -11.46
N CYS A 209 -16.10 -0.70 -10.98
CA CYS A 209 -17.24 -1.11 -11.77
C CYS A 209 -18.09 0.12 -12.07
N GLU A 210 -18.21 0.49 -13.33
CA GLU A 210 -18.99 1.63 -13.82
C GLU A 210 -20.12 1.10 -14.72
N VAL A 211 -21.37 1.41 -14.36
CA VAL A 211 -22.56 1.03 -15.13
C VAL A 211 -23.18 2.29 -15.71
N ILE A 212 -23.31 2.31 -17.04
CA ILE A 212 -23.74 3.45 -17.83
C ILE A 212 -25.04 3.09 -18.55
N ASP A 213 -26.10 3.85 -18.29
CA ASP A 213 -27.41 3.75 -18.94
C ASP A 213 -27.77 5.10 -19.59
N GLY A 214 -27.44 5.24 -20.88
CA GLY A 214 -27.65 6.50 -21.62
C GLY A 214 -26.78 7.63 -21.08
N LEU A 215 -27.39 8.52 -20.29
CA LEU A 215 -26.73 9.65 -19.62
C LEU A 215 -26.57 9.44 -18.10
N GLU A 216 -27.12 8.35 -17.54
CA GLU A 216 -26.95 7.99 -16.13
C GLU A 216 -25.72 7.09 -15.97
N ASP A 217 -24.82 7.46 -15.06
CA ASP A 217 -23.64 6.69 -14.68
C ASP A 217 -23.53 6.55 -13.16
N GLU A 218 -23.34 5.31 -12.71
CA GLU A 218 -23.06 5.00 -11.30
C GLU A 218 -21.87 4.06 -11.24
N SER A 219 -21.06 4.19 -10.19
CA SER A 219 -19.86 3.38 -10.02
C SER A 219 -19.59 2.96 -8.59
N ALA A 220 -18.96 1.80 -8.44
CA ALA A 220 -18.52 1.27 -7.16
C ALA A 220 -17.11 0.67 -7.30
N ASN A 221 -16.35 0.62 -6.20
CA ASN A 221 -14.98 0.12 -6.18
C ASN A 221 -14.85 -1.18 -5.40
N VAL A 222 -13.97 -2.06 -5.85
CA VAL A 222 -13.64 -3.35 -5.21
C VAL A 222 -12.13 -3.46 -5.10
N ASP A 223 -11.62 -3.73 -3.91
CA ASP A 223 -10.21 -4.00 -3.69
C ASP A 223 -9.93 -5.51 -3.83
N LEU A 224 -8.97 -5.87 -4.68
CA LEU A 224 -8.48 -7.24 -4.86
C LEU A 224 -7.11 -7.37 -4.23
N GLU A 225 -6.99 -8.28 -3.27
CA GLU A 225 -5.75 -8.54 -2.55
C GLU A 225 -5.33 -10.01 -2.67
N LEU A 226 -4.04 -10.23 -2.90
CA LEU A 226 -3.46 -11.56 -2.85
C LEU A 226 -2.98 -11.88 -1.44
N ARG A 227 -3.26 -13.12 -0.99
CA ARG A 227 -2.61 -13.65 0.22
C ARG A 227 -1.14 -13.88 -0.05
N GLY A 228 -0.28 -13.40 0.84
CA GLY A 228 1.16 -13.50 0.65
C GLY A 228 1.96 -13.05 1.86
N VAL A 229 3.20 -12.67 1.60
CA VAL A 229 4.16 -12.24 2.60
C VAL A 229 5.00 -11.10 2.04
N VAL A 230 5.19 -10.07 2.86
CA VAL A 230 6.14 -8.98 2.58
C VAL A 230 7.47 -9.30 3.23
N PHE A 231 8.56 -9.05 2.52
CA PHE A 231 9.90 -9.19 3.04
C PHE A 231 10.82 -8.05 2.57
N PRO A 232 11.77 -7.62 3.41
CA PRO A 232 12.79 -6.68 3.00
C PRO A 232 13.81 -7.36 2.08
N TYR A 233 14.19 -6.66 1.02
CA TYR A 233 15.22 -7.10 0.09
C TYR A 233 16.35 -6.07 0.02
N GLN A 234 17.57 -6.58 0.22
CA GLN A 234 18.82 -5.84 0.10
C GLN A 234 19.71 -6.54 -0.93
N PRO A 235 20.27 -5.81 -1.91
CA PRO A 235 21.11 -6.41 -2.94
C PRO A 235 22.50 -6.82 -2.39
N PRO A 236 23.27 -7.65 -3.14
CA PRO A 236 24.61 -8.08 -2.74
C PRO A 236 25.60 -6.95 -2.46
N ARG A 237 25.39 -5.77 -3.07
CA ARG A 237 26.26 -4.59 -2.91
C ARG A 237 26.07 -3.86 -1.57
N GLY A 238 25.09 -4.25 -0.75
CA GLY A 238 24.82 -3.63 0.53
C GLY A 238 23.50 -2.84 0.56
N ARG A 239 23.34 -2.02 1.59
CA ARG A 239 22.14 -1.18 1.82
C ARG A 239 22.09 0.01 0.89
N TYR A 240 20.88 0.41 0.50
CA TYR A 240 20.60 1.66 -0.21
C TYR A 240 21.31 1.78 -1.56
N HIS A 241 21.21 0.71 -2.35
CA HIS A 241 21.81 0.62 -3.69
C HIS A 241 20.79 0.41 -4.81
N LEU A 242 19.48 0.51 -4.53
CA LEU A 242 18.42 0.35 -5.52
C LEU A 242 17.69 1.68 -5.75
N ASN A 243 17.69 2.18 -6.98
CA ASN A 243 16.69 3.16 -7.40
C ASN A 243 15.34 2.45 -7.61
N PHE A 244 14.25 3.19 -7.89
CA PHE A 244 12.91 2.61 -7.97
C PHE A 244 12.81 1.48 -9.01
N GLN A 245 13.37 1.69 -10.20
CA GLN A 245 13.34 0.71 -11.28
C GLN A 245 14.17 -0.54 -10.94
N ALA A 246 15.35 -0.36 -10.35
CA ALA A 246 16.18 -1.45 -9.88
C ALA A 246 15.53 -2.22 -8.73
N ALA A 247 14.77 -1.55 -7.86
CA ALA A 247 14.00 -2.17 -6.79
C ALA A 247 12.86 -3.04 -7.34
N GLN A 248 12.14 -2.54 -8.36
CA GLN A 248 11.13 -3.31 -9.06
C GLN A 248 11.71 -4.58 -9.69
N TRP A 249 12.76 -4.45 -10.49
CA TRP A 249 13.42 -5.59 -11.12
C TRP A 249 14.00 -6.58 -10.11
N ALA A 250 14.57 -6.09 -9.01
CA ALA A 250 15.09 -6.94 -7.95
C ALA A 250 13.98 -7.81 -7.32
N CYS A 251 12.79 -7.25 -7.05
CA CYS A 251 11.67 -8.05 -6.56
C CYS A 251 11.19 -9.07 -7.61
N GLU A 252 11.09 -8.67 -8.89
CA GLU A 252 10.67 -9.56 -9.98
C GLU A 252 11.62 -10.75 -10.16
N GLU A 253 12.93 -10.50 -10.07
CA GLU A 253 13.96 -11.55 -10.13
C GLU A 253 13.83 -12.54 -8.97
N GLN A 254 13.27 -12.12 -7.83
CA GLN A 254 12.99 -12.96 -6.68
C GLN A 254 11.59 -13.59 -6.66
N ASP A 255 10.88 -13.62 -7.80
CA ASP A 255 9.50 -14.15 -7.92
C ASP A 255 8.52 -13.43 -6.99
N SER A 256 8.63 -12.10 -7.02
CA SER A 256 7.89 -11.17 -6.17
C SER A 256 7.57 -9.88 -6.94
N ALA A 257 6.72 -9.03 -6.38
CA ALA A 257 6.50 -7.66 -6.86
C ALA A 257 6.92 -6.68 -5.75
N LEU A 258 7.03 -5.39 -6.05
CA LEU A 258 7.11 -4.38 -4.98
C LEU A 258 5.83 -4.45 -4.14
N ALA A 259 5.96 -4.36 -2.82
CA ALA A 259 4.83 -4.37 -1.92
C ALA A 259 4.03 -3.07 -2.01
N THR A 260 2.71 -3.14 -1.84
CA THR A 260 1.88 -1.96 -1.63
C THR A 260 1.99 -1.47 -0.18
N PHE A 261 1.47 -0.27 0.10
CA PHE A 261 1.42 0.24 1.48
C PHE A 261 0.57 -0.65 2.38
N GLU A 262 -0.59 -1.08 1.90
CA GLU A 262 -1.53 -1.94 2.61
C GLU A 262 -0.85 -3.27 2.99
N GLN A 263 -0.13 -3.88 2.04
CA GLN A 263 0.63 -5.10 2.29
C GLN A 263 1.74 -4.90 3.32
N LEU A 264 2.49 -3.79 3.26
CA LEU A 264 3.53 -3.47 4.25
C LEU A 264 2.91 -3.21 5.63
N PHE A 265 1.78 -2.52 5.67
CA PHE A 265 1.07 -2.20 6.90
C PHE A 265 0.58 -3.48 7.59
N SER A 266 -0.08 -4.39 6.87
CA SER A 266 -0.47 -5.69 7.42
C SER A 266 0.73 -6.53 7.87
N ALA A 267 1.85 -6.48 7.13
CA ALA A 267 3.06 -7.18 7.56
C ALA A 267 3.64 -6.61 8.86
N TRP A 268 3.55 -5.29 9.07
CA TRP A 268 3.92 -4.64 10.33
C TRP A 268 2.99 -5.02 11.48
N GLU A 269 1.68 -5.08 11.24
CA GLU A 269 0.70 -5.59 12.22
C GLU A 269 1.02 -7.04 12.63
N ASP A 270 1.49 -7.84 11.67
CA ASP A 270 1.99 -9.20 11.87
C ASP A 270 3.38 -9.28 12.55
N GLY A 271 3.99 -8.13 12.89
CA GLY A 271 5.23 -8.04 13.64
C GLY A 271 6.50 -7.78 12.83
N LEU A 272 6.40 -7.42 11.54
CA LEU A 272 7.57 -7.05 10.74
C LEU A 272 8.22 -5.77 11.30
N ASP A 273 9.46 -5.89 11.75
CA ASP A 273 10.29 -4.78 12.20
C ASP A 273 11.56 -4.70 11.35
N TRP A 274 11.73 -3.58 10.64
CA TRP A 274 12.87 -3.36 9.75
C TRP A 274 13.29 -1.89 9.72
N CYS A 275 14.56 -1.63 10.07
CA CYS A 275 15.08 -0.27 10.25
C CYS A 275 15.62 0.39 8.98
N ASN A 276 15.59 -0.29 7.84
CA ASN A 276 16.02 0.31 6.58
C ASN A 276 14.81 0.77 5.77
N ALA A 277 14.92 1.97 5.20
CA ALA A 277 13.93 2.51 4.28
C ALA A 277 13.95 1.74 2.94
N GLY A 278 12.78 1.37 2.44
CA GLY A 278 12.64 0.62 1.19
C GLY A 278 11.55 1.18 0.29
N TRP A 279 11.72 0.98 -1.02
CA TRP A 279 10.72 1.33 -2.03
C TRP A 279 9.46 0.47 -1.92
N LEU A 280 8.30 1.08 -2.19
CA LEU A 280 6.99 0.46 -2.37
C LEU A 280 6.48 0.65 -3.80
N ALA A 281 5.43 -0.08 -4.17
CA ALA A 281 4.88 -0.13 -5.52
C ALA A 281 4.40 1.24 -6.06
N ASP A 282 3.99 2.14 -5.18
CA ASP A 282 3.56 3.50 -5.52
C ASP A 282 4.72 4.50 -5.74
N GLY A 283 5.96 4.07 -5.46
CA GLY A 283 7.15 4.92 -5.50
C GLY A 283 7.34 5.78 -4.26
N THR A 284 6.61 5.48 -3.17
CA THR A 284 6.97 5.98 -1.84
C THR A 284 8.06 5.12 -1.23
N VAL A 285 8.70 5.67 -0.20
CA VAL A 285 9.76 5.00 0.56
C VAL A 285 9.35 4.98 2.02
N GLN A 286 9.28 3.79 2.62
CA GLN A 286 8.77 3.61 3.98
C GLN A 286 9.55 2.53 4.73
N TYR A 287 9.36 2.41 6.04
CA TYR A 287 9.90 1.31 6.84
C TYR A 287 9.08 1.05 8.11
N PRO A 288 8.81 -0.23 8.45
CA PRO A 288 7.99 -0.60 9.60
C PRO A 288 8.82 -0.76 10.88
N ILE A 289 8.36 -0.17 11.99
CA ILE A 289 9.00 -0.29 13.30
C ILE A 289 7.96 -0.73 14.33
N THR A 290 8.13 -1.91 14.93
CA THR A 290 7.29 -2.40 16.03
C THR A 290 7.86 -1.97 17.37
N LEU A 291 9.19 -1.91 17.50
CA LEU A 291 9.87 -1.46 18.72
C LEU A 291 10.70 -0.18 18.46
N PRO A 292 10.23 0.99 18.97
CA PRO A 292 10.92 2.26 18.81
C PRO A 292 12.34 2.25 19.41
N ARG A 293 13.32 2.74 18.64
CA ARG A 293 14.73 2.79 19.03
C ARG A 293 15.47 3.93 18.33
N THR A 294 16.45 4.52 19.01
CA THR A 294 17.20 5.70 18.51
C THR A 294 17.65 5.61 17.06
N PRO A 295 18.34 4.53 16.62
CA PRO A 295 18.85 4.45 15.25
C PRO A 295 17.76 4.41 14.18
N CYS A 296 16.53 4.09 14.56
CA CYS A 296 15.40 3.88 13.65
C CYS A 296 14.37 5.00 13.81
N GLY A 297 14.87 6.23 14.02
CA GLY A 297 14.13 7.48 14.13
C GLY A 297 13.70 7.85 15.56
N GLY A 298 14.57 7.66 16.55
CA GLY A 298 14.45 8.25 17.89
C GLY A 298 13.72 7.40 18.94
N HIS A 299 14.11 7.55 20.21
CA HIS A 299 13.30 7.13 21.35
C HIS A 299 12.06 8.05 21.49
N GLY A 300 10.90 7.49 21.85
CA GLY A 300 9.68 8.27 22.14
C GLY A 300 8.71 8.46 20.97
N VAL A 301 9.01 7.96 19.78
CA VAL A 301 8.05 7.89 18.66
C VAL A 301 7.25 6.60 18.77
N ALA A 302 5.93 6.66 18.57
CA ALA A 302 5.07 5.48 18.60
C ALA A 302 5.48 4.43 17.53
N PRO A 303 5.23 3.13 17.78
CA PRO A 303 5.32 2.10 16.75
C PRO A 303 4.50 2.47 15.51
N GLY A 304 4.97 2.07 14.33
CA GLY A 304 4.25 2.34 13.08
C GLY A 304 5.12 2.18 11.84
N VAL A 305 4.45 2.30 10.69
CA VAL A 305 5.11 2.42 9.38
C VAL A 305 5.52 3.87 9.16
N ARG A 306 6.83 4.10 9.11
CA ARG A 306 7.41 5.44 8.96
C ARG A 306 7.59 5.75 7.49
N SER A 307 7.16 6.94 7.07
CA SER A 307 7.17 7.33 5.67
C SER A 307 8.16 8.45 5.39
N TYR A 308 8.92 8.27 4.30
CA TYR A 308 9.70 9.31 3.65
C TYR A 308 8.94 9.97 2.49
N GLY A 309 7.71 9.52 2.21
CA GLY A 309 6.87 10.01 1.12
C GLY A 309 7.40 9.62 -0.25
N SER A 310 6.88 10.29 -1.28
CA SER A 310 7.32 10.13 -2.68
C SER A 310 8.76 10.61 -2.85
N ARG A 311 9.60 9.79 -3.47
CA ARG A 311 11.02 10.09 -3.70
C ARG A 311 11.35 10.11 -5.19
N HIS A 312 12.47 10.76 -5.54
CA HIS A 312 12.89 10.84 -6.93
C HIS A 312 13.32 9.46 -7.44
N ARG A 313 12.50 8.86 -8.31
CA ARG A 313 12.58 7.45 -8.73
C ARG A 313 13.93 7.05 -9.35
N HIS A 314 14.67 8.00 -9.94
CA HIS A 314 15.95 7.74 -10.60
C HIS A 314 17.19 8.12 -9.78
N LEU A 315 17.06 9.05 -8.83
CA LEU A 315 18.21 9.66 -8.15
C LEU A 315 18.43 9.09 -6.75
N HIS A 316 17.33 8.76 -6.06
CA HIS A 316 17.43 8.27 -4.70
C HIS A 316 17.62 6.75 -4.69
N LEU A 317 18.41 6.29 -3.73
CA LEU A 317 18.74 4.88 -3.57
C LEU A 317 18.27 4.41 -2.19
N TYR A 318 17.57 3.29 -2.18
CA TYR A 318 17.03 2.66 -0.97
C TYR A 318 17.10 1.13 -1.12
N ASP A 319 16.57 0.41 -0.12
CA ASP A 319 16.30 -1.02 -0.23
C ASP A 319 14.92 -1.21 -0.91
N ALA A 320 14.37 -2.43 -0.90
CA ALA A 320 13.02 -2.70 -1.41
C ALA A 320 12.21 -3.51 -0.41
N PHE A 321 10.91 -3.29 -0.34
CA PHE A 321 9.99 -4.27 0.25
C PHE A 321 9.30 -5.03 -0.88
N CYS A 322 9.54 -6.33 -0.91
CA CYS A 322 8.98 -7.21 -1.92
C CYS A 322 7.82 -8.02 -1.33
N PHE A 323 6.78 -8.24 -2.13
CA PHE A 323 5.64 -9.08 -1.83
C PHE A 323 5.67 -10.33 -2.69
N SER A 324 5.62 -11.51 -2.05
CA SER A 324 5.44 -12.79 -2.72
C SER A 324 4.14 -13.45 -2.27
N SER A 325 3.52 -14.22 -3.16
CA SER A 325 2.27 -14.93 -2.91
C SER A 325 2.50 -16.45 -2.99
N SER A 326 1.42 -17.21 -2.87
CA SER A 326 1.42 -18.66 -2.95
C SER A 326 2.21 -19.20 -4.16
N LEU A 327 2.95 -20.28 -3.91
CA LEU A 327 3.77 -20.95 -4.90
C LEU A 327 2.97 -21.98 -5.69
N ARG A 328 3.23 -22.05 -7.01
CA ARG A 328 2.75 -23.15 -7.85
C ARG A 328 3.49 -24.47 -7.57
N GLY A 329 4.74 -24.41 -7.11
CA GLY A 329 5.57 -25.54 -6.73
C GLY A 329 5.76 -25.69 -5.21
N SER A 330 6.89 -26.29 -4.83
CA SER A 330 7.35 -26.44 -3.44
C SER A 330 8.82 -26.02 -3.32
N VAL A 331 9.16 -25.39 -2.19
CA VAL A 331 10.55 -25.14 -1.79
C VAL A 331 10.96 -26.21 -0.78
N TYR A 332 12.10 -26.83 -0.99
CA TYR A 332 12.64 -27.84 -0.11
C TYR A 332 14.15 -27.68 0.06
N PHE A 333 14.66 -28.21 1.15
CA PHE A 333 16.09 -28.23 1.45
C PHE A 333 16.70 -29.50 0.82
N LEU A 334 17.67 -29.33 -0.08
CA LEU A 334 18.33 -30.47 -0.72
C LEU A 334 19.49 -30.94 0.15
N GLN A 335 19.32 -32.10 0.79
CA GLN A 335 20.34 -32.66 1.66
C GLN A 335 21.42 -33.37 0.84
N GLN A 336 22.65 -32.87 0.93
CA GLN A 336 23.82 -33.41 0.23
C GLN A 336 24.82 -34.02 1.22
N ARG A 337 25.63 -34.97 0.74
CA ARG A 337 26.69 -35.60 1.59
C ARG A 337 27.81 -34.63 1.91
N GLU A 338 28.17 -33.80 0.94
CA GLU A 338 29.12 -32.72 1.10
C GLU A 338 28.43 -31.40 0.82
N LYS A 339 28.87 -30.36 1.55
CA LYS A 339 28.40 -28.99 1.30
C LYS A 339 28.90 -28.50 -0.06
N LEU A 340 28.10 -27.67 -0.70
CA LEU A 340 28.28 -27.24 -2.07
C LEU A 340 28.70 -25.76 -2.15
N ASN A 341 29.60 -25.44 -3.07
CA ASN A 341 29.80 -24.05 -3.48
C ASN A 341 28.56 -23.55 -4.26
N PHE A 342 28.48 -22.24 -4.55
CA PHE A 342 27.29 -21.69 -5.21
C PHE A 342 26.99 -22.33 -6.58
N THR A 343 28.02 -22.60 -7.39
CA THR A 343 27.84 -23.17 -8.73
C THR A 343 27.41 -24.64 -8.63
N GLU A 344 28.01 -25.39 -7.72
CA GLU A 344 27.63 -26.77 -7.40
C GLU A 344 26.20 -26.85 -6.87
N ALA A 345 25.78 -25.90 -6.01
CA ALA A 345 24.43 -25.81 -5.47
C ALA A 345 23.38 -25.59 -6.56
N VAL A 346 23.65 -24.70 -7.51
CA VAL A 346 22.78 -24.47 -8.68
C VAL A 346 22.68 -25.74 -9.53
N GLN A 347 23.79 -26.43 -9.75
CA GLN A 347 23.79 -27.66 -10.53
C GLN A 347 23.06 -28.80 -9.81
N ALA A 348 23.25 -28.94 -8.50
CA ALA A 348 22.59 -29.98 -7.70
C ALA A 348 21.05 -29.86 -7.74
N CYS A 349 20.49 -28.65 -7.69
CA CYS A 349 19.05 -28.47 -7.88
C CYS A 349 18.60 -28.90 -9.29
N LYS A 350 19.39 -28.59 -10.33
CA LYS A 350 19.07 -28.99 -11.72
C LYS A 350 19.11 -30.50 -11.90
N ASP A 351 20.11 -31.16 -11.33
CA ASP A 351 20.27 -32.61 -11.37
C ASP A 351 19.10 -33.32 -10.66
N ASP A 352 18.50 -32.66 -9.67
CA ASP A 352 17.28 -33.10 -8.97
C ASP A 352 15.97 -32.73 -9.70
N GLY A 353 16.05 -32.19 -10.92
CA GLY A 353 14.87 -31.79 -11.71
C GLY A 353 14.20 -30.49 -11.21
N ALA A 354 14.89 -29.72 -10.40
CA ALA A 354 14.43 -28.46 -9.82
C ALA A 354 15.31 -27.28 -10.25
N GLN A 355 14.98 -26.10 -9.77
CA GLN A 355 15.82 -24.91 -9.88
C GLN A 355 16.24 -24.45 -8.49
N ILE A 356 17.34 -23.69 -8.36
CA ILE A 356 17.67 -23.05 -7.09
C ILE A 356 16.54 -22.11 -6.67
N ALA A 357 16.14 -22.17 -5.40
CA ALA A 357 15.02 -21.38 -4.89
C ALA A 357 15.36 -19.89 -4.88
N ARG A 358 14.37 -19.05 -5.22
CA ARG A 358 14.47 -17.59 -5.10
C ARG A 358 14.10 -17.13 -3.70
N VAL A 359 14.49 -15.91 -3.35
CA VAL A 359 14.22 -15.36 -2.01
C VAL A 359 12.72 -15.27 -1.74
N GLY A 360 11.93 -14.74 -2.68
CA GLY A 360 10.48 -14.64 -2.50
C GLY A 360 9.82 -16.01 -2.32
N GLN A 361 10.33 -17.02 -3.01
CA GLN A 361 9.88 -18.41 -2.87
C GLN A 361 10.15 -18.95 -1.47
N LEU A 362 11.33 -18.70 -0.91
CA LEU A 362 11.64 -19.10 0.46
C LEU A 362 10.71 -18.43 1.48
N TYR A 363 10.47 -17.12 1.36
CA TYR A 363 9.55 -16.40 2.26
C TYR A 363 8.11 -16.92 2.14
N ALA A 364 7.63 -17.15 0.91
CA ALA A 364 6.30 -17.71 0.69
C ALA A 364 6.18 -19.12 1.28
N ALA A 365 7.20 -19.98 1.11
CA ALA A 365 7.21 -21.31 1.70
C ALA A 365 7.23 -21.26 3.24
N TRP A 366 8.02 -20.38 3.83
CA TRP A 366 8.04 -20.16 5.28
C TRP A 366 6.67 -19.73 5.81
N ARG A 367 6.07 -18.68 5.24
CA ARG A 367 4.83 -18.10 5.77
C ARG A 367 3.58 -18.92 5.43
N LEU A 368 3.48 -19.42 4.21
CA LEU A 368 2.24 -20.02 3.67
C LEU A 368 2.22 -21.55 3.73
N THR A 369 3.38 -22.20 3.74
CA THR A 369 3.49 -23.66 3.85
C THR A 369 4.13 -24.13 5.16
N GLY A 370 4.61 -23.20 5.99
CA GLY A 370 5.21 -23.51 7.29
C GLY A 370 6.60 -24.13 7.22
N LEU A 371 7.36 -23.88 6.14
CA LEU A 371 8.73 -24.39 6.00
C LEU A 371 9.60 -23.93 7.17
N ASP A 372 10.17 -24.90 7.89
CA ASP A 372 11.03 -24.67 9.05
C ASP A 372 12.32 -25.48 8.92
N ARG A 373 13.46 -24.78 8.91
CA ARG A 373 14.79 -25.38 8.80
C ARG A 373 15.84 -24.45 9.40
N CYS A 374 16.72 -25.01 10.25
CA CYS A 374 17.78 -24.28 10.94
C CYS A 374 19.13 -24.32 10.20
N ASP A 375 19.14 -24.83 8.97
CA ASP A 375 20.33 -24.94 8.14
C ASP A 375 20.32 -23.86 7.05
N ALA A 376 21.40 -23.08 6.97
CA ALA A 376 21.58 -22.10 5.93
C ALA A 376 21.82 -22.76 4.58
N GLY A 377 21.13 -22.27 3.55
CA GLY A 377 21.29 -22.74 2.20
C GLY A 377 21.37 -21.61 1.19
N TRP A 378 22.05 -21.89 0.08
CA TRP A 378 22.12 -21.00 -1.08
C TRP A 378 20.74 -20.75 -1.68
N LEU A 379 20.52 -19.50 -2.07
CA LEU A 379 19.41 -19.04 -2.88
C LEU A 379 19.90 -18.43 -4.18
N ALA A 380 18.99 -18.24 -5.13
CA ALA A 380 19.28 -17.75 -6.48
C ALA A 380 20.03 -16.39 -6.52
N ASP A 381 19.81 -15.52 -5.54
CA ASP A 381 20.50 -14.22 -5.43
C ASP A 381 21.95 -14.32 -4.90
N GLY A 382 22.41 -15.54 -4.58
CA GLY A 382 23.71 -15.78 -3.96
C GLY A 382 23.75 -15.44 -2.47
N SER A 383 22.60 -15.24 -1.83
CA SER A 383 22.53 -15.13 -0.37
C SER A 383 22.42 -16.50 0.29
N LEU A 384 22.82 -16.55 1.56
CA LEU A 384 22.53 -17.68 2.44
C LEU A 384 21.41 -17.33 3.40
N ARG A 385 20.33 -18.10 3.38
CA ARG A 385 19.17 -17.88 4.24
C ARG A 385 18.64 -19.19 4.81
N TYR A 386 17.86 -19.09 5.87
CA TYR A 386 17.14 -20.22 6.45
C TYR A 386 15.83 -19.77 7.12
N PRO A 387 14.71 -20.50 6.94
CA PRO A 387 13.41 -20.14 7.50
C PRO A 387 13.16 -20.79 8.86
N ILE A 388 12.75 -20.02 9.86
CA ILE A 388 12.33 -20.53 11.17
C ILE A 388 10.88 -20.18 11.42
N ASN A 389 10.02 -21.19 11.49
CA ASN A 389 8.62 -21.04 11.86
C ASN A 389 8.39 -21.39 13.34
N SER A 390 9.19 -22.30 13.90
CA SER A 390 9.18 -22.69 15.31
C SER A 390 10.51 -22.33 15.98
N PRO A 391 10.60 -21.14 16.62
CA PRO A 391 11.83 -20.66 17.26
C PRO A 391 12.36 -21.63 18.32
N ARG A 392 13.67 -21.88 18.29
CA ARG A 392 14.34 -22.86 19.17
C ARG A 392 15.82 -22.49 19.40
N PRO A 393 16.46 -23.01 20.46
CA PRO A 393 17.86 -22.71 20.77
C PRO A 393 18.78 -22.98 19.57
N ASN A 394 19.82 -22.14 19.42
CA ASN A 394 20.83 -22.19 18.36
C ASN A 394 20.33 -21.87 16.92
N CYS A 395 19.06 -21.53 16.74
CA CYS A 395 18.45 -21.24 15.44
C CYS A 395 18.09 -19.75 15.25
N GLY A 396 18.76 -18.87 15.99
CA GLY A 396 18.54 -17.42 15.95
C GLY A 396 17.65 -16.89 17.08
N PRO A 397 17.06 -15.70 16.90
CA PRO A 397 16.19 -15.03 17.88
C PRO A 397 14.91 -15.80 18.21
N LYS A 398 14.16 -15.30 19.21
CA LYS A 398 12.94 -15.95 19.72
C LYS A 398 11.72 -15.78 18.80
N GLU A 399 11.83 -14.92 17.79
CA GLU A 399 10.76 -14.65 16.84
C GLU A 399 10.86 -15.60 15.62
N PRO A 400 9.73 -15.96 14.99
CA PRO A 400 9.77 -16.64 13.69
C PRO A 400 10.23 -15.68 12.59
N GLY A 401 10.84 -16.21 11.54
CA GLY A 401 11.30 -15.42 10.39
C GLY A 401 12.31 -16.14 9.52
N VAL A 402 12.52 -15.59 8.33
CA VAL A 402 13.65 -15.97 7.48
C VAL A 402 14.88 -15.20 7.92
N ARG A 403 15.95 -15.93 8.22
CA ARG A 403 17.23 -15.39 8.69
C ARG A 403 18.22 -15.36 7.53
N SER A 404 19.15 -14.41 7.55
CA SER A 404 20.13 -14.20 6.49
C SER A 404 21.53 -14.09 7.06
N PHE A 405 22.49 -14.78 6.43
CA PHE A 405 23.93 -14.61 6.63
C PHE A 405 24.56 -13.65 5.62
N GLY A 406 23.73 -12.97 4.81
CA GLY A 406 24.18 -12.07 3.75
C GLY A 406 24.70 -12.82 2.53
N PHE A 407 25.72 -12.25 1.89
CA PHE A 407 26.28 -12.69 0.60
C PHE A 407 27.73 -13.13 0.78
N PRO A 408 27.98 -14.38 1.20
CA PRO A 408 29.34 -14.89 1.35
C PRO A 408 30.03 -15.12 0.01
N ALA A 409 31.34 -15.33 0.04
CA ALA A 409 32.11 -15.69 -1.15
C ALA A 409 31.59 -17.00 -1.75
N GLN A 410 31.39 -17.03 -3.07
CA GLN A 410 30.73 -18.13 -3.79
C GLN A 410 31.45 -19.49 -3.68
N GLN A 411 32.71 -19.48 -3.25
CA GLN A 411 33.57 -20.65 -3.05
C GLN A 411 33.34 -21.33 -1.70
N GLN A 412 32.67 -20.65 -0.76
CA GLN A 412 32.30 -21.25 0.50
C GLN A 412 31.30 -22.38 0.27
N LYS A 413 31.42 -23.44 1.08
CA LYS A 413 30.57 -24.62 0.96
C LYS A 413 29.41 -24.55 1.95
N HIS A 414 28.19 -24.57 1.44
CA HIS A 414 26.93 -24.56 2.19
C HIS A 414 25.89 -25.48 1.53
N ASP A 415 24.76 -25.69 2.18
CA ASP A 415 23.65 -26.44 1.60
C ASP A 415 22.84 -25.58 0.63
N VAL A 416 21.73 -26.08 0.08
CA VAL A 416 20.92 -25.36 -0.92
C VAL A 416 19.43 -25.59 -0.73
N TYR A 417 18.64 -24.54 -0.99
CA TYR A 417 17.20 -24.67 -1.16
C TYR A 417 16.87 -24.74 -2.65
N CYS A 418 16.09 -25.75 -3.02
CA CYS A 418 15.61 -25.93 -4.39
C CYS A 418 14.10 -25.65 -4.45
N TYR A 419 13.63 -25.30 -5.64
CA TYR A 419 12.24 -25.07 -5.98
C TYR A 419 11.86 -25.93 -7.19
N GLY A 420 10.88 -26.80 -7.02
CA GLY A 420 10.45 -27.75 -8.04
C GLY A 420 8.92 -27.89 -8.11
N PRO A 421 8.41 -28.64 -9.11
CA PRO A 421 7.02 -29.05 -9.13
C PRO A 421 6.68 -29.88 -7.88
N ARG A 422 5.41 -29.86 -7.48
CA ARG A 422 4.92 -30.64 -6.33
C ARG A 422 4.81 -32.12 -6.63
#